data_AF-A0A0B1S310-F1
#
_entry.id   AF-A0A0B1S310-F1
#
_cell.length_a   1.000
_cell.length_b   1.000
_cell.length_c   1.000
_cell.angle_alpha   90.00
_cell.angle_beta   90.00
_cell.angle_gamma   90.00
#
_symmetry.space_group_name_H-M   'P 1'
#
loop_
_entity.id
_entity.type
_entity.pdbx_description
1 polymer ?
#
loop_
_entity_poly.entity_id
_entity_poly.type
_entity_poly.pdbx_seq_one_letter_code
_entity_poly.pdbx_strand_id
1 'polypeptide(L)'
;MLISLTAAQVFLLYRKGVTEQRRGNLALALHCLQPLIPFFCNTPLIWVRILEIGIRLLYYGDNVNEGRALEFCGSGRSRKAVLAPKNHIIDGRPSASLCAHIAEKNGITEDYLESVAGVLLSLTNKTKDKQLRFTSLSLATFVALKMRRYHYAADLAHKMIDEDKPIEDASITASMYLVGKQTTFAIPAVF
;
A
#
# COMPACT_ATOMS: atom_id res chain seq x y z
N MET A 1 -18.95 -25.23 5.47
CA MET A 1 -20.04 -25.21 4.47
C MET A 1 -19.39 -25.01 3.10
N LEU A 2 -19.38 -26.06 2.25
CA LEU A 2 -18.83 -25.98 0.90
C LEU A 2 -19.87 -25.31 -0.01
N ILE A 3 -19.58 -24.08 -0.45
CA ILE A 3 -20.43 -23.37 -1.41
C ILE A 3 -20.00 -23.83 -2.81
N SER A 4 -20.85 -24.56 -3.52
CA SER A 4 -20.60 -24.84 -4.93
C SER A 4 -21.00 -23.61 -5.76
N LEU A 5 -20.06 -23.09 -6.53
CA LEU A 5 -20.28 -21.99 -7.46
C LEU A 5 -20.02 -22.50 -8.87
N THR A 6 -20.88 -22.12 -9.81
CA THR A 6 -20.60 -22.34 -11.23
C THR A 6 -19.50 -21.37 -11.70
N ALA A 7 -18.79 -21.72 -12.78
CA ALA A 7 -17.78 -20.84 -13.35
C ALA A 7 -18.33 -19.44 -13.70
N ALA A 8 -19.57 -19.37 -14.21
CA ALA A 8 -20.24 -18.11 -14.51
C ALA A 8 -20.46 -17.26 -13.25
N GLN A 9 -20.85 -17.88 -12.14
CA GLN A 9 -21.01 -17.19 -10.84
C GLN A 9 -19.68 -16.69 -10.30
N VAL A 10 -18.59 -17.48 -10.43
CA VAL A 10 -17.24 -17.07 -10.05
C VAL A 10 -16.81 -15.80 -10.79
N PHE A 11 -16.95 -15.77 -12.12
CA PHE A 11 -16.57 -14.59 -12.91
C PHE A 11 -17.48 -13.39 -12.66
N LEU A 12 -18.78 -13.61 -12.45
CA LEU A 12 -19.72 -12.53 -12.11
C LEU A 12 -19.37 -11.91 -10.75
N LEU A 13 -19.05 -12.74 -9.76
CA LEU A 13 -18.65 -12.27 -8.43
C LEU A 13 -17.32 -11.51 -8.49
N TYR A 14 -16.36 -11.99 -9.30
CA TYR A 14 -15.10 -11.28 -9.53
C TYR A 14 -15.33 -9.90 -10.13
N ARG A 15 -16.12 -9.81 -11.22
CA ARG A 15 -16.44 -8.54 -11.88
C ARG A 15 -17.16 -7.56 -10.95
N LYS A 16 -18.10 -8.07 -10.14
CA LYS A 16 -18.79 -7.28 -9.12
C LYS A 16 -17.80 -6.75 -8.08
N GLY A 17 -16.93 -7.61 -7.56
CA GLY A 17 -15.91 -7.23 -6.58
C GLY A 17 -14.97 -6.13 -7.11
N VAL A 18 -14.49 -6.25 -8.34
CA VAL A 18 -13.65 -5.23 -9.00
C VAL A 18 -14.40 -3.91 -9.17
N THR A 19 -15.68 -3.96 -9.57
CA THR A 19 -16.51 -2.76 -9.76
C THR A 19 -16.72 -2.02 -8.44
N GLU A 20 -17.06 -2.75 -7.38
CA GLU A 20 -17.30 -2.18 -6.05
C GLU A 20 -16.01 -1.65 -5.41
N GLN A 21 -14.86 -2.29 -5.66
CA GLN A 21 -13.56 -1.76 -5.23
C GLN A 21 -13.26 -0.40 -5.89
N ARG A 22 -13.54 -0.27 -7.20
CA ARG A 22 -13.35 0.99 -7.93
C ARG A 22 -14.29 2.09 -7.44
N ARG A 23 -15.50 1.72 -7.02
CA ARG A 23 -16.49 2.62 -6.39
C ARG A 23 -16.15 3.00 -4.94
N GLY A 24 -15.12 2.39 -4.35
CA GLY A 24 -14.75 2.63 -2.95
C GLY A 24 -15.61 1.87 -1.93
N ASN A 25 -16.50 0.98 -2.37
CA ASN A 25 -17.29 0.11 -1.50
C ASN A 25 -16.47 -1.11 -1.07
N LEU A 26 -15.53 -0.88 -0.15
CA LEU A 26 -14.53 -1.86 0.26
C LEU A 26 -15.14 -3.09 0.93
N ALA A 27 -16.22 -2.92 1.71
CA ALA A 27 -16.92 -4.04 2.35
C ALA A 27 -17.50 -5.01 1.32
N LEU A 28 -18.25 -4.49 0.35
CA LEU A 28 -18.87 -5.33 -0.68
C LEU A 28 -17.82 -5.92 -1.61
N ALA A 29 -16.75 -5.18 -1.91
CA ALA A 29 -15.62 -5.69 -2.68
C ALA A 29 -14.96 -6.89 -1.99
N LEU A 30 -14.66 -6.78 -0.69
CA LEU A 30 -14.07 -7.86 0.10
C LEU A 30 -14.99 -9.08 0.16
N HIS A 31 -16.29 -8.89 0.43
CA HIS A 31 -17.28 -9.96 0.44
C HIS A 31 -17.41 -10.68 -0.91
N CYS A 32 -17.15 -9.99 -2.03
CA CYS A 32 -17.15 -10.61 -3.35
C CYS A 32 -15.84 -11.33 -3.67
N LEU A 33 -14.69 -10.77 -3.27
CA LEU A 33 -13.38 -11.26 -3.71
C LEU A 33 -12.78 -12.32 -2.78
N GLN A 34 -12.96 -12.21 -1.47
CA GLN A 34 -12.38 -13.14 -0.50
C GLN A 34 -12.88 -14.59 -0.66
N PRO A 35 -14.17 -14.86 -0.94
CA PRO A 35 -14.63 -16.23 -1.23
C PRO A 35 -14.04 -16.83 -2.50
N LEU A 36 -13.42 -16.01 -3.37
CA LEU A 36 -12.84 -16.46 -4.63
C LEU A 36 -11.38 -16.94 -4.48
N ILE A 37 -10.75 -16.74 -3.31
CA ILE A 37 -9.37 -17.17 -3.05
C ILE A 37 -9.15 -18.66 -3.37
N PRO A 38 -10.00 -19.62 -2.96
CA PRO A 38 -9.78 -21.02 -3.26
C PRO A 38 -9.77 -21.35 -4.76
N PHE A 39 -10.47 -20.55 -5.58
CA PHE A 39 -10.56 -20.75 -7.03
C PHE A 39 -9.41 -20.06 -7.79
N PHE A 40 -8.86 -18.98 -7.24
CA PHE A 40 -7.82 -18.14 -7.85
C PHE A 40 -6.55 -18.08 -7.02
N CYS A 41 -6.28 -19.09 -6.19
CA CYS A 41 -5.16 -19.09 -5.26
C CYS A 41 -3.80 -18.90 -5.93
N ASN A 42 -3.67 -19.37 -7.19
CA ASN A 42 -2.46 -19.22 -7.99
C ASN A 42 -2.46 -17.99 -8.91
N THR A 43 -3.49 -17.15 -8.84
CA THR A 43 -3.65 -15.97 -9.70
C THR A 43 -3.21 -14.73 -8.92
N PRO A 44 -2.08 -14.08 -9.25
CA PRO A 44 -1.58 -12.93 -8.47
C PRO A 44 -2.60 -11.79 -8.35
N LEU A 45 -3.41 -11.56 -9.38
CA LEU A 45 -4.34 -10.43 -9.45
C LEU A 45 -5.41 -10.46 -8.33
N ILE A 46 -5.85 -11.63 -7.85
CA ILE A 46 -6.82 -11.66 -6.74
C ILE A 46 -6.15 -11.19 -5.44
N TRP A 47 -4.89 -11.59 -5.23
CA TRP A 47 -4.11 -11.22 -4.06
C TRP A 47 -3.75 -9.74 -4.05
N VAL A 48 -3.39 -9.17 -5.21
CA VAL A 48 -3.22 -7.70 -5.36
C VAL A 48 -4.48 -6.97 -4.89
N ARG A 49 -5.65 -7.39 -5.38
CA ARG A 49 -6.92 -6.73 -5.07
C ARG A 49 -7.27 -6.82 -3.57
N ILE A 50 -7.09 -8.00 -2.98
CA ILE A 50 -7.33 -8.23 -1.54
C ILE A 50 -6.37 -7.39 -0.71
N LEU A 51 -5.08 -7.34 -1.08
CA LEU A 51 -4.07 -6.55 -0.39
C LEU A 51 -4.38 -5.05 -0.46
N GLU A 52 -4.75 -4.54 -1.64
CA GLU A 52 -5.16 -3.15 -1.82
C GLU A 52 -6.37 -2.78 -0.95
N ILE A 53 -7.38 -3.66 -0.92
CA ILE A 53 -8.58 -3.46 -0.09
C ILE A 53 -8.19 -3.48 1.38
N GLY A 54 -7.38 -4.46 1.80
CA GLY A 54 -6.95 -4.62 3.18
C GLY A 54 -6.11 -3.44 3.67
N ILE A 55 -5.16 -2.96 2.87
CA ILE A 55 -4.39 -1.73 3.13
C ILE A 55 -5.33 -0.54 3.31
N ARG A 56 -6.32 -0.39 2.44
CA ARG A 56 -7.31 0.68 2.59
C ARG A 56 -8.21 0.47 3.80
N LEU A 57 -8.55 -0.74 4.20
CA LEU A 57 -9.38 -0.92 5.40
C LEU A 57 -8.59 -0.59 6.68
N LEU A 58 -7.33 -1.00 6.75
CA LEU A 58 -6.50 -0.80 7.94
C LEU A 58 -5.92 0.61 8.06
N TYR A 59 -5.33 1.12 6.97
CA TYR A 59 -4.50 2.33 7.01
C TYR A 59 -5.18 3.58 6.46
N TYR A 60 -6.41 3.46 5.97
CA TYR A 60 -7.24 4.63 5.72
C TYR A 60 -7.57 5.37 7.03
N GLY A 61 -7.38 4.70 8.17
CA GLY A 61 -7.47 5.25 9.50
C GLY A 61 -6.22 5.99 10.01
N ASP A 62 -5.14 6.15 9.24
CA ASP A 62 -4.03 7.02 9.66
C ASP A 62 -4.43 8.50 9.78
N ASN A 63 -5.66 8.83 9.39
CA ASN A 63 -6.34 10.11 9.63
C ASN A 63 -7.35 10.08 10.82
N VAL A 64 -7.49 9.00 11.60
CA VAL A 64 -8.45 8.90 12.73
C VAL A 64 -8.10 9.84 13.88
N ASN A 65 -6.85 10.31 13.95
CA ASN A 65 -6.41 11.31 14.91
C ASN A 65 -6.60 12.75 14.41
N GLU A 66 -7.05 12.96 13.16
CA GLU A 66 -7.46 14.29 12.69
C GLU A 66 -8.71 14.71 13.49
N GLY A 67 -8.56 15.80 14.27
CA GLY A 67 -9.59 16.28 15.19
C GLY A 67 -9.57 15.71 16.62
N ARG A 68 -8.72 14.72 16.95
CA ARG A 68 -8.51 14.32 18.36
C ARG A 68 -7.44 15.19 18.98
N ALA A 69 -7.72 15.72 20.18
CA ALA A 69 -6.71 16.37 20.99
C ALA A 69 -5.74 15.30 21.50
N LEU A 70 -4.51 15.30 20.97
CA LEU A 70 -3.42 14.52 21.53
C LEU A 70 -2.82 15.31 22.69
N GLU A 71 -2.84 14.72 23.88
CA GLU A 71 -2.10 15.23 25.03
C GLU A 71 -0.65 14.76 24.92
N PHE A 72 0.24 15.71 24.65
CA PHE A 72 1.68 15.45 24.69
C PHE A 72 2.19 15.78 26.10
N CYS A 73 2.72 14.77 26.79
CA CYS A 73 3.42 14.95 28.06
C CYS A 73 4.93 15.10 27.79
N GLY A 74 5.44 16.32 27.91
CA GLY A 74 6.87 16.61 27.89
C GLY A 74 7.21 17.77 28.82
N SER A 75 8.30 17.64 29.59
CA SER A 75 8.85 18.72 30.44
C SER A 75 7.81 19.36 31.40
N GLY A 76 7.04 18.55 32.14
CA GLY A 76 6.20 19.03 33.25
C GLY A 76 5.00 19.93 32.87
N ARG A 77 4.67 20.08 31.58
CA ARG A 77 3.45 20.77 31.12
C ARG A 77 2.75 19.95 30.04
N SER A 78 1.50 19.54 30.31
CA SER A 78 0.64 18.91 29.29
C SER A 78 0.26 19.96 28.24
N ARG A 79 0.54 19.66 26.96
CA ARG A 79 0.10 20.48 25.83
C ARG A 79 -0.89 19.67 25.00
N LYS A 80 -2.10 20.21 24.82
CA LYS A 80 -3.11 19.68 23.91
C LYS A 80 -2.81 20.21 22.50
N ALA A 81 -2.46 19.32 21.58
CA ALA A 81 -2.36 19.66 20.16
C ALA A 81 -3.50 18.95 19.41
N VAL A 82 -4.31 19.73 18.69
CA VAL A 82 -5.32 19.21 17.78
C VAL A 82 -4.67 19.14 16.41
N LEU A 83 -4.56 17.95 15.84
CA LEU A 83 -4.14 17.79 14.45
C LEU A 83 -5.23 18.44 13.57
N ALA A 84 -4.86 19.51 12.87
CA ALA A 84 -5.77 20.26 12.03
C ALA A 84 -6.36 19.32 10.97
N PRO A 85 -7.69 19.30 10.79
CA PRO A 85 -8.30 18.52 9.74
C PRO A 85 -7.77 19.03 8.40
N LYS A 86 -7.22 18.13 7.57
CA LYS A 86 -7.05 18.45 6.16
C LYS A 86 -8.44 18.50 5.54
N ASN A 87 -9.01 19.70 5.55
CA ASN A 87 -10.28 20.03 4.91
C ASN A 87 -10.22 19.67 3.43
N HIS A 88 -10.76 18.49 3.09
CA HIS A 88 -11.58 18.23 1.91
C HIS A 88 -12.43 16.99 2.25
N ILE A 89 -13.58 17.22 2.88
CA ILE A 89 -14.66 16.21 2.89
C ILE A 89 -15.09 16.09 1.43
N ILE A 90 -14.50 15.15 0.72
CA ILE A 90 -15.01 14.71 -0.57
C ILE A 90 -16.23 13.86 -0.23
N ASP A 91 -17.42 14.40 -0.51
CA ASP A 91 -18.68 13.68 -0.39
C ASP A 91 -18.54 12.29 -1.05
N GLY A 92 -18.74 11.24 -0.26
CA GLY A 92 -18.64 9.84 -0.72
C GLY A 92 -17.45 9.03 -0.19
N ARG A 93 -16.52 9.60 0.59
CA ARG A 93 -15.48 8.82 1.28
C ARG A 93 -16.05 8.11 2.53
N PRO A 94 -15.88 6.78 2.70
CA PRO A 94 -16.29 6.10 3.92
C PRO A 94 -15.54 6.68 5.12
N SER A 95 -16.19 6.78 6.28
CA SER A 95 -15.54 7.28 7.50
C SER A 95 -14.48 6.29 7.97
N ALA A 96 -13.42 6.80 8.61
CA ALA A 96 -12.33 5.94 9.09
C ALA A 96 -12.78 4.93 10.17
N SER A 97 -13.78 5.29 10.99
CA SER A 97 -14.42 4.37 11.95
C SER A 97 -15.16 3.22 11.26
N LEU A 98 -15.82 3.50 10.14
CA LEU A 98 -16.49 2.47 9.33
C LEU A 98 -15.45 1.50 8.73
N CYS A 99 -14.34 2.02 8.21
CA CYS A 99 -13.24 1.19 7.68
C CYS A 99 -12.63 0.28 8.75
N ALA A 100 -12.36 0.82 9.96
CA ALA A 100 -11.83 0.04 11.08
C ALA A 100 -12.81 -1.07 11.51
N HIS A 101 -14.11 -0.77 11.60
CA HIS A 101 -15.12 -1.76 11.93
C HIS A 101 -15.23 -2.88 10.88
N ILE A 102 -15.13 -2.54 9.59
CA ILE A 102 -15.11 -3.52 8.50
C ILE A 102 -13.85 -4.39 8.60
N ALA A 103 -12.69 -3.81 8.90
CA ALA A 103 -11.44 -4.55 9.08
C ALA A 103 -11.55 -5.58 10.21
N GLU A 104 -12.01 -5.13 11.39
CA GLU A 104 -12.20 -5.98 12.57
C GLU A 104 -13.19 -7.12 12.29
N LYS A 105 -14.35 -6.82 11.73
CA LYS A 105 -15.38 -7.82 11.40
C LYS A 105 -14.88 -8.90 10.45
N ASN A 106 -13.99 -8.56 9.52
CA ASN A 106 -13.47 -9.50 8.52
C ASN A 106 -12.10 -10.08 8.90
N GLY A 107 -11.60 -9.80 10.12
CA GLY A 107 -10.31 -10.30 10.60
C GLY A 107 -9.11 -9.77 9.81
N ILE A 108 -9.23 -8.58 9.20
CA ILE A 108 -8.13 -7.92 8.50
C ILE A 108 -7.23 -7.28 9.56
N THR A 109 -6.07 -7.87 9.79
CA THR A 109 -5.02 -7.41 10.71
C THR A 109 -3.73 -7.09 9.95
N GLU A 110 -2.75 -6.49 10.61
CA GLU A 110 -1.43 -6.27 10.00
C GLU A 110 -0.78 -7.61 9.58
N ASP A 111 -0.84 -8.63 10.44
CA ASP A 111 -0.32 -9.97 10.15
C ASP A 111 -1.03 -10.65 8.96
N TYR A 112 -2.34 -10.40 8.81
CA TYR A 112 -3.08 -10.85 7.64
C TYR A 112 -2.55 -10.21 6.36
N LEU A 113 -2.30 -8.90 6.37
CA LEU A 113 -1.74 -8.18 5.21
C LEU A 113 -0.30 -8.63 4.92
N GLU A 114 0.50 -8.91 5.95
CA GLU A 114 1.84 -9.48 5.79
C GLU A 114 1.78 -10.83 5.07
N SER A 115 0.88 -11.72 5.53
CA SER A 115 0.69 -13.04 4.95
C SER A 115 0.26 -12.95 3.48
N VAL A 116 -0.72 -12.09 3.19
CA VAL A 116 -1.18 -11.84 1.81
C VAL A 116 -0.07 -11.27 0.93
N ALA A 117 0.74 -10.34 1.44
CA ALA A 117 1.88 -9.79 0.72
C ALA A 117 2.95 -10.86 0.44
N GLY A 118 3.24 -11.76 1.39
CA GLY A 118 4.16 -12.87 1.22
C GLY A 118 3.71 -13.86 0.13
N VAL A 119 2.41 -14.20 0.11
CA VAL A 119 1.83 -15.02 -0.96
C VAL A 119 1.96 -14.33 -2.31
N LEU A 120 1.60 -13.03 -2.38
CA LEU A 120 1.69 -12.26 -3.61
C LEU A 120 3.13 -12.21 -4.16
N LEU A 121 4.12 -11.94 -3.31
CA LEU A 121 5.53 -11.95 -3.71
C LEU A 121 5.97 -13.33 -4.22
N SER A 122 5.55 -14.40 -3.56
CA SER A 122 5.87 -15.78 -3.96
C SER A 122 5.31 -16.12 -5.35
N LEU A 123 4.08 -15.66 -5.64
CA LEU A 123 3.44 -15.88 -6.92
C LEU A 123 4.05 -15.02 -8.04
N THR A 124 4.54 -13.83 -7.72
CA THR A 124 5.02 -12.86 -8.72
C THR A 124 6.51 -12.94 -9.02
N ASN A 125 7.31 -13.52 -8.12
CA ASN A 125 8.77 -13.67 -8.28
C ASN A 125 9.18 -14.33 -9.63
N LYS A 126 8.36 -15.25 -10.17
CA LYS A 126 8.65 -15.94 -11.44
C LYS A 126 7.82 -15.45 -12.63
N THR A 127 6.99 -14.44 -12.45
CA THR A 127 6.17 -13.91 -13.54
C THR A 127 7.01 -13.09 -14.50
N LYS A 128 6.70 -13.12 -15.81
CA LYS A 128 7.38 -12.27 -16.81
C LYS A 128 6.87 -10.83 -16.81
N ASP A 129 5.71 -10.58 -16.22
CA ASP A 129 5.06 -9.27 -16.17
C ASP A 129 5.77 -8.33 -15.18
N LYS A 130 6.58 -7.42 -15.73
CA LYS A 130 7.32 -6.41 -14.95
C LYS A 130 6.38 -5.50 -14.13
N GLN A 131 5.23 -5.11 -14.68
CA GLN A 131 4.30 -4.22 -13.97
C GLN A 131 3.72 -4.91 -12.75
N LEU A 132 3.37 -6.19 -12.88
CA LEU A 132 2.84 -6.99 -11.78
C LEU A 132 3.91 -7.24 -10.69
N ARG A 133 5.16 -7.54 -11.08
CA ARG A 133 6.29 -7.65 -10.12
C ARG A 133 6.50 -6.35 -9.36
N PHE A 134 6.57 -5.23 -10.06
CA PHE A 134 6.76 -3.92 -9.46
C PHE A 134 5.61 -3.55 -8.50
N THR A 135 4.37 -3.78 -8.92
CA THR A 135 3.17 -3.52 -8.09
C THR A 135 3.20 -4.37 -6.82
N SER A 136 3.60 -5.64 -6.93
CA SER A 136 3.67 -6.56 -5.80
C SER A 136 4.74 -6.16 -4.80
N LEU A 137 5.93 -5.81 -5.28
CA LEU A 137 7.01 -5.28 -4.45
C LEU A 137 6.60 -3.96 -3.79
N SER A 138 5.93 -3.06 -4.51
CA SER A 138 5.45 -1.78 -3.97
C SER A 138 4.46 -1.97 -2.83
N LEU A 139 3.47 -2.85 -3.02
CA LEU A 139 2.46 -3.13 -1.99
C LEU A 139 3.07 -3.82 -0.77
N ALA A 140 3.97 -4.78 -0.97
CA ALA A 140 4.67 -5.44 0.13
C ALA A 140 5.58 -4.48 0.90
N THR A 141 6.26 -3.57 0.20
CA THR A 141 7.09 -2.52 0.82
C THR A 141 6.23 -1.59 1.67
N PHE A 142 5.06 -1.20 1.17
CA PHE A 142 4.13 -0.37 1.93
C PHE A 142 3.69 -1.04 3.24
N VAL A 143 3.31 -2.33 3.18
CA VAL A 143 2.93 -3.09 4.38
C VAL A 143 4.11 -3.20 5.35
N ALA A 144 5.31 -3.52 4.86
CA ALA A 144 6.52 -3.61 5.69
C ALA A 144 6.83 -2.28 6.41
N LEU A 145 6.66 -1.14 5.74
CA LEU A 145 6.82 0.18 6.35
C LEU A 145 5.80 0.44 7.46
N LYS A 146 4.53 0.06 7.25
CA LYS A 146 3.48 0.22 8.26
C LYS A 146 3.75 -0.63 9.50
N MET A 147 4.25 -1.85 9.32
CA MET A 147 4.68 -2.74 10.40
C MET A 147 6.06 -2.39 10.99
N ARG A 148 6.66 -1.25 10.60
CA ARG A 148 7.97 -0.76 11.09
C ARG A 148 9.15 -1.69 10.83
N ARG A 149 9.06 -2.55 9.81
CA ARG A 149 10.15 -3.44 9.38
C ARG A 149 11.01 -2.75 8.34
N TYR A 150 11.75 -1.73 8.76
CA TYR A 150 12.49 -0.85 7.86
C TYR A 150 13.57 -1.56 7.04
N HIS A 151 14.29 -2.53 7.63
CA HIS A 151 15.29 -3.32 6.91
C HIS A 151 14.67 -4.12 5.77
N TYR A 152 13.57 -4.83 6.07
CA TYR A 152 12.86 -5.61 5.05
C TYR A 152 12.25 -4.71 3.96
N ALA A 153 11.69 -3.56 4.34
CA ALA A 153 11.20 -2.58 3.38
C ALA A 153 12.33 -2.06 2.47
N ALA A 154 13.51 -1.82 3.03
CA ALA A 154 14.68 -1.43 2.24
C ALA A 154 15.11 -2.54 1.27
N ASP A 155 15.15 -3.80 1.71
CA ASP A 155 15.48 -4.94 0.83
C ASP A 155 14.51 -5.07 -0.35
N LEU A 156 13.21 -4.88 -0.10
CA LEU A 156 12.20 -4.87 -1.15
C LEU A 156 12.37 -3.68 -2.11
N ALA A 157 12.71 -2.50 -1.59
CA ALA A 157 12.98 -1.33 -2.41
C ALA A 157 14.23 -1.51 -3.29
N HIS A 158 15.30 -2.14 -2.79
CA HIS A 158 16.46 -2.48 -3.61
C HIS A 158 16.08 -3.42 -4.75
N LYS A 159 15.27 -4.46 -4.47
CA LYS A 159 14.75 -5.34 -5.52
C LYS A 159 13.92 -4.60 -6.57
N MET A 160 13.15 -3.58 -6.18
CA MET A 160 12.43 -2.74 -7.14
C MET A 160 13.37 -1.94 -8.05
N ILE A 161 14.48 -1.43 -7.51
CA ILE A 161 15.50 -0.72 -8.28
C ILE A 161 16.18 -1.67 -9.27
N ASP A 162 16.48 -2.90 -8.85
CA ASP A 162 17.09 -3.90 -9.73
C ASP A 162 16.15 -4.33 -10.86
N GLU A 163 14.84 -4.40 -10.60
CA GLU A 163 13.81 -4.62 -11.63
C GLU A 163 13.69 -3.46 -12.62
N ASP A 164 14.09 -2.25 -12.21
CA ASP A 164 14.02 -1.05 -13.04
C ASP A 164 15.27 -0.76 -13.85
N LYS A 165 16.36 -1.51 -13.64
CA LYS A 165 17.54 -1.43 -14.50
C LYS A 165 17.15 -1.79 -15.94
N PRO A 166 17.32 -0.86 -16.91
CA PRO A 166 17.15 -1.19 -18.32
C PRO A 166 18.20 -2.25 -18.71
N ILE A 167 17.81 -3.15 -19.62
CA ILE A 167 18.78 -3.97 -20.37
C ILE A 167 19.74 -2.97 -21.04
N GLU A 168 21.02 -3.07 -20.72
CA GLU A 168 22.18 -2.34 -21.25
C GLU A 168 21.87 -1.25 -22.28
N ASP A 169 21.79 0.01 -21.82
CA ASP A 169 22.31 1.22 -22.46
C ASP A 169 21.65 2.45 -21.83
N ALA A 170 22.20 2.90 -20.70
CA ALA A 170 21.99 4.27 -20.27
C ALA A 170 23.25 4.72 -19.55
N SER A 171 24.00 5.63 -20.17
CA SER A 171 24.98 6.44 -19.47
C SER A 171 24.25 7.22 -18.37
N ILE A 172 24.26 6.69 -17.14
CA ILE A 172 23.66 7.38 -16.00
C ILE A 172 24.64 8.48 -15.59
N THR A 173 24.49 9.67 -16.18
CA THR A 173 24.97 10.90 -15.54
C THR A 173 24.08 11.19 -14.34
N ALA A 174 24.59 10.91 -13.15
CA ALA A 174 24.00 11.34 -11.89
C ALA A 174 24.41 12.79 -11.61
N SER A 175 23.46 13.72 -11.62
CA SER A 175 23.70 15.11 -11.20
C SER A 175 23.40 15.25 -9.71
N MET A 176 24.46 15.39 -8.91
CA MET A 176 24.35 15.69 -7.48
C MET A 176 24.34 17.20 -7.27
N TYR A 177 23.25 17.74 -6.71
CA TYR A 177 23.28 19.12 -6.22
C TYR A 177 24.06 19.13 -4.89
N LEU A 178 25.32 19.54 -4.96
CA LEU A 178 26.04 20.02 -3.78
C LEU A 178 25.30 21.25 -3.25
N VAL A 179 24.66 21.13 -2.09
CA VAL A 179 24.22 22.28 -1.32
C VAL A 179 25.47 22.96 -0.79
N GLY A 180 26.04 23.84 -1.62
CA GLY A 180 27.15 24.68 -1.25
C GLY A 180 26.72 25.68 -0.18
N LYS A 181 27.30 25.57 1.02
CA LYS A 181 27.47 26.76 1.86
C LYS A 181 28.19 27.79 1.01
N GLN A 182 27.59 28.97 0.86
CA GLN A 182 28.22 30.14 0.25
C GLN A 182 29.63 30.31 0.82
N THR A 183 30.63 29.96 0.02
CA THR A 183 32.00 30.42 0.19
C THR A 183 32.44 30.82 -1.20
N THR A 184 32.42 32.12 -1.42
CA THR A 184 33.05 32.79 -2.56
C THR A 184 34.50 32.39 -2.63
N PHE A 185 34.87 31.61 -3.64
CA PHE A 185 36.23 31.62 -4.16
C PHE A 185 36.16 31.64 -5.68
N ALA A 186 36.52 32.79 -6.23
CA ALA A 186 36.78 33.00 -7.63
C ALA A 186 38.07 32.24 -8.01
N ILE A 187 38.03 31.52 -9.12
CA ILE A 187 39.24 31.14 -9.87
C ILE A 187 38.94 31.45 -11.34
N PRO A 188 39.80 32.21 -12.04
CA PRO A 188 39.51 32.78 -13.34
C PRO A 188 39.68 31.75 -14.46
N ALA A 189 38.96 32.00 -15.57
CA ALA A 189 39.13 31.27 -16.82
C ALA A 189 40.49 31.60 -17.46
N VAL A 190 41.27 30.57 -17.78
CA VAL A 190 42.29 30.60 -18.83
C VAL A 190 42.33 29.23 -19.51
N PHE A 191 42.34 29.28 -20.84
CA PHE A 191 42.50 28.24 -21.88
C PHE A 191 42.98 26.85 -21.47
#